data_AF-A0A929J4Z7-F1
#
_entry.id   AF-A0A929J4Z7-F1
#
_cell.length_a   1.000
_cell.length_b   1.000
_cell.length_c   1.000
_cell.angle_alpha   90.00
_cell.angle_beta   90.00
_cell.angle_gamma   90.00
#
_symmetry.space_group_name_H-M   'P 1'
#
loop_
_entity.id
_entity.type
_entity.pdbx_description
1 polymer ?
#
loop_
_entity_poly.entity_id
_entity_poly.type
_entity_poly.pdbx_seq_one_letter_code
_entity_poly.pdbx_strand_id
1 'polypeptide(L)'
;SSENHALEAYELYLGLFETEEDSVKGGIACKDFFLTDEDSGYVIGTTLFPNTEPQLILGAYFITTCEDLYDVISGHPLIMPRATEALVNYLFSGRSREDRVNIINSIVSSGAESYEDIFTAMIFSREYLLNTERPRSFEESLMPLLDSLKWDPAADPTDSAGKRIFEFMASGSDNPPGGRGDILYLGNKGWNAMSMKIGRLPDVPLDALSFANYHKGVREELLVDTRHYDGSQTDIPGLLYNGLGNDDDDLRDVVSQLSLTDYIHFLFLNTMQRKASAEEITGLITIYDGLSLLEIDTDGNQVIRPSTSDNRHNNIAAVTFDYISRLPEFYYFKAAK
;
A
#
# COMPACT_ATOMS: atom_id res chain seq x y z
N SER A 1 -7.86 -6.13 -30.30
CA SER A 1 -7.47 -5.70 -31.66
C SER A 1 -6.41 -4.61 -31.53
N SER A 2 -5.57 -4.42 -32.55
CA SER A 2 -4.55 -3.35 -32.56
C SER A 2 -5.17 -1.95 -32.54
N GLU A 3 -6.36 -1.79 -33.11
CA GLU A 3 -7.15 -0.54 -33.05
C GLU A 3 -7.54 -0.17 -31.61
N ASN A 4 -8.12 -1.10 -30.85
CA ASN A 4 -8.47 -0.83 -29.45
C ASN A 4 -7.22 -0.52 -28.61
N HIS A 5 -6.08 -1.12 -28.95
CA HIS A 5 -4.82 -0.82 -28.27
C HIS A 5 -4.37 0.63 -28.51
N ALA A 6 -4.44 1.11 -29.75
CA ALA A 6 -4.13 2.50 -30.08
C ALA A 6 -5.13 3.48 -29.41
N LEU A 7 -6.42 3.14 -29.43
CA LEU A 7 -7.46 3.91 -28.72
C LEU A 7 -7.14 4.03 -27.23
N GLU A 8 -6.90 2.90 -26.56
CA GLU A 8 -6.56 2.86 -25.13
C GLU A 8 -5.31 3.70 -24.85
N ALA A 9 -4.31 3.70 -25.74
CA ALA A 9 -3.10 4.50 -25.56
C ALA A 9 -3.38 6.02 -25.63
N TYR A 10 -4.21 6.48 -26.56
CA TYR A 10 -4.59 7.90 -26.64
C TYR A 10 -5.44 8.33 -25.43
N GLU A 11 -6.40 7.51 -25.03
CA GLU A 11 -7.29 7.81 -23.90
C GLU A 11 -6.53 7.83 -22.57
N LEU A 12 -5.67 6.84 -22.33
CA LEU A 12 -4.98 6.68 -21.05
C LEU A 12 -3.83 7.67 -20.90
N TYR A 13 -2.94 7.74 -21.88
CA TYR A 13 -1.70 8.51 -21.78
C TYR A 13 -1.89 9.98 -22.17
N LEU A 14 -2.80 10.29 -23.09
CA LEU A 14 -3.00 11.66 -23.58
C LEU A 14 -4.33 12.28 -23.13
N GLY A 15 -5.27 11.49 -22.61
CA GLY A 15 -6.60 11.97 -22.24
C GLY A 15 -7.47 12.36 -23.43
N LEU A 16 -7.20 11.81 -24.62
CA LEU A 16 -7.90 12.14 -25.86
C LEU A 16 -8.96 11.07 -26.18
N PHE A 17 -10.23 11.40 -25.90
CA PHE A 17 -11.36 10.47 -26.03
C PHE A 17 -12.09 10.55 -27.38
N GLU A 18 -11.82 11.56 -28.20
CA GLU A 18 -12.40 11.73 -29.55
C GLU A 18 -11.36 11.43 -30.63
N THR A 19 -10.82 10.20 -30.62
CA THR A 19 -9.69 9.78 -31.48
C THR A 19 -10.01 8.56 -32.34
N GLU A 20 -11.28 8.29 -32.64
CA GLU A 20 -11.70 7.08 -33.40
C GLU A 20 -10.92 6.92 -34.72
N GLU A 21 -10.82 7.97 -35.52
CA GLU A 21 -10.12 7.92 -36.81
C GLU A 21 -8.60 7.69 -36.64
N ASP A 22 -7.99 8.33 -35.65
CA ASP A 22 -6.57 8.19 -35.34
C ASP A 22 -6.26 6.83 -34.69
N SER A 23 -7.24 6.22 -34.03
CA SER A 23 -7.16 4.87 -33.44
C SER A 23 -7.15 3.79 -34.50
N VAL A 24 -7.96 3.94 -35.55
CA VAL A 24 -7.90 3.05 -36.73
C VAL A 24 -6.51 3.12 -37.38
N LYS A 25 -6.00 4.34 -37.60
CA LYS A 25 -4.68 4.58 -38.19
C LYS A 25 -3.54 4.03 -37.32
N GLY A 26 -3.61 4.25 -36.01
CA GLY A 26 -2.69 3.64 -35.04
C GLY A 26 -2.78 2.11 -35.04
N GLY A 27 -3.98 1.56 -35.15
CA GLY A 27 -4.21 0.12 -35.28
C GLY A 27 -3.60 -0.50 -36.54
N ILE A 28 -3.55 0.25 -37.65
CA ILE A 28 -2.87 -0.15 -38.88
C ILE A 28 -1.36 -0.19 -38.66
N ALA A 29 -0.78 0.85 -38.04
CA ALA A 29 0.65 0.90 -37.72
C ALA A 29 1.06 -0.22 -36.72
N CYS A 30 0.19 -0.54 -35.77
CA CYS A 30 0.38 -1.58 -34.76
C CYS A 30 -0.09 -2.99 -35.17
N LYS A 31 -0.48 -3.22 -36.43
CA LYS A 31 -1.03 -4.52 -36.87
C LYS A 31 -0.07 -5.70 -36.71
N ASP A 32 1.22 -5.41 -36.60
CA ASP A 32 2.30 -6.38 -36.47
C ASP A 32 2.49 -6.88 -35.03
N PHE A 33 1.98 -6.14 -34.04
CA PHE A 33 2.15 -6.48 -32.64
C PHE A 33 1.07 -7.47 -32.21
N PHE A 34 1.47 -8.51 -31.49
CA PHE A 34 0.56 -9.44 -30.85
C PHE A 34 1.09 -9.85 -29.47
N LEU A 35 0.19 -10.30 -28.61
CA LEU A 35 0.54 -10.88 -27.32
C LEU A 35 0.65 -12.40 -27.48
N THR A 36 1.74 -13.00 -27.01
CA THR A 36 1.84 -14.46 -26.97
C THR A 36 0.83 -15.05 -25.97
N ASP A 37 0.56 -16.34 -26.12
CA ASP A 37 -0.36 -17.07 -25.24
C ASP A 37 0.20 -17.27 -23.83
N GLU A 38 -0.64 -17.81 -22.95
CA GLU A 38 -0.32 -18.12 -21.55
C GLU A 38 0.89 -19.05 -21.44
N ASP A 39 0.94 -20.10 -22.28
CA ASP A 39 2.04 -21.07 -22.32
C ASP A 39 3.38 -20.43 -22.71
N SER A 40 3.33 -19.29 -23.41
CA SER A 40 4.48 -18.49 -23.82
C SER A 40 4.70 -17.24 -22.96
N GLY A 41 3.98 -17.11 -21.84
CA GLY A 41 4.22 -16.09 -20.82
C GLY A 41 3.75 -14.67 -21.16
N TYR A 42 2.80 -14.48 -22.07
CA TYR A 42 2.23 -13.16 -22.41
C TYR A 42 3.28 -12.10 -22.78
N VAL A 43 4.21 -12.46 -23.66
CA VAL A 43 5.25 -11.56 -24.18
C VAL A 43 4.72 -10.83 -25.42
N ILE A 44 5.13 -9.58 -25.62
CA ILE A 44 4.83 -8.85 -26.86
C ILE A 44 5.74 -9.39 -27.96
N GLY A 45 5.14 -9.87 -29.05
CA GLY A 45 5.82 -10.33 -30.25
C GLY A 45 5.44 -9.51 -31.48
N THR A 46 6.28 -9.60 -32.51
CA THR A 46 6.05 -9.00 -33.83
C THR A 46 5.90 -10.08 -34.89
N THR A 47 5.06 -9.85 -35.90
CA THR A 47 4.95 -10.76 -37.05
C THR A 47 5.99 -10.42 -38.12
N LEU A 48 5.92 -11.11 -39.27
CA LEU A 48 6.75 -10.81 -40.45
C LEU A 48 6.03 -9.87 -41.43
N PHE A 49 4.89 -9.31 -41.04
CA PHE A 49 4.01 -8.51 -41.90
C PHE A 49 3.78 -7.11 -41.33
N PRO A 50 4.85 -6.31 -41.13
CA PRO A 50 4.71 -4.97 -40.62
C PRO A 50 3.94 -4.08 -41.57
N ASN A 51 3.43 -2.98 -41.04
CA ASN A 51 2.91 -1.92 -41.89
C ASN A 51 4.08 -1.19 -42.56
N THR A 52 3.92 -0.85 -43.84
CA THR A 52 4.94 -0.17 -44.64
C THR A 52 4.45 1.16 -45.18
N GLU A 53 3.18 1.51 -44.94
CA GLU A 53 2.57 2.75 -45.42
C GLU A 53 2.41 3.75 -44.27
N PRO A 54 2.98 4.96 -44.36
CA PRO A 54 2.85 5.97 -43.32
C PRO A 54 1.39 6.37 -43.06
N GLN A 55 1.02 6.46 -41.78
CA GLN A 55 -0.30 6.86 -41.31
C GLN A 55 -0.20 8.21 -40.59
N LEU A 56 -1.04 9.18 -40.96
CA LEU A 56 -1.09 10.49 -40.29
C LEU A 56 -2.03 10.43 -39.08
N ILE A 57 -1.49 10.64 -37.88
CA ILE A 57 -2.23 10.67 -36.61
C ILE A 57 -2.12 12.04 -35.93
N LEU A 58 -3.12 12.38 -35.10
CA LEU A 58 -3.20 13.62 -34.31
C LEU A 58 -2.99 14.89 -35.17
N GLY A 59 -3.32 14.80 -36.46
CA GLY A 59 -3.17 15.87 -37.45
C GLY A 59 -1.73 16.31 -37.76
N ALA A 60 -0.69 15.69 -37.18
CA ALA A 60 0.68 16.21 -37.24
C ALA A 60 1.78 15.15 -37.38
N TYR A 61 1.55 13.89 -37.00
CA TYR A 61 2.61 12.88 -36.93
C TYR A 61 2.38 11.76 -37.94
N PHE A 62 3.42 11.39 -38.67
CA PHE A 62 3.40 10.22 -39.55
C PHE A 62 4.05 9.04 -38.85
N ILE A 63 3.30 7.97 -38.67
CA ILE A 63 3.75 6.74 -38.03
C ILE A 63 3.68 5.58 -39.03
N THR A 64 4.65 4.67 -39.00
CA THR A 64 4.66 3.47 -39.84
C THR A 64 4.55 2.21 -39.01
N THR A 65 5.18 2.20 -37.84
CA THR A 65 5.24 1.07 -36.91
C THR A 65 4.53 1.38 -35.59
N CYS A 66 4.37 0.35 -34.75
CA CYS A 66 3.83 0.56 -33.40
C CYS A 66 4.82 1.29 -32.49
N GLU A 67 6.13 1.13 -32.71
CA GLU A 67 7.16 1.88 -31.98
C GLU A 67 7.03 3.38 -32.26
N ASP A 68 6.83 3.76 -33.53
CA ASP A 68 6.59 5.17 -33.90
C ASP A 68 5.37 5.76 -33.19
N LEU A 69 4.30 4.97 -33.00
CA LEU A 69 3.12 5.39 -32.24
C LEU A 69 3.49 5.71 -30.79
N TYR A 70 4.25 4.84 -30.13
CA TYR A 70 4.68 5.03 -28.75
C TYR A 70 5.70 6.16 -28.59
N ASP A 71 6.54 6.40 -29.58
CA ASP A 71 7.44 7.56 -29.61
C ASP A 71 6.64 8.87 -29.69
N VAL A 72 5.59 8.91 -30.51
CA VAL A 72 4.69 10.07 -30.59
C VAL A 72 3.95 10.29 -29.27
N ILE A 73 3.42 9.22 -28.67
CA ILE A 73 2.66 9.31 -27.40
C ILE A 73 3.57 9.73 -26.25
N SER A 74 4.75 9.11 -26.10
CA SER A 74 5.69 9.40 -25.03
C SER A 74 6.30 10.80 -25.13
N GLY A 75 6.49 11.30 -26.35
CA GLY A 75 6.95 12.67 -26.63
C GLY A 75 5.83 13.71 -26.66
N HIS A 76 4.56 13.32 -26.47
CA HIS A 76 3.44 14.24 -26.62
C HIS A 76 3.35 15.23 -25.44
N PRO A 77 3.12 16.54 -25.68
CA PRO A 77 3.01 17.53 -24.61
C PRO A 77 1.92 17.28 -23.56
N LEU A 78 0.94 16.42 -23.86
CA LEU A 78 -0.16 16.08 -22.95
C LEU A 78 0.19 14.99 -21.94
N ILE A 79 1.30 14.26 -22.09
CA ILE A 79 1.62 13.14 -21.21
C ILE A 79 1.84 13.59 -19.76
N MET A 80 2.58 14.67 -19.56
CA MET A 80 2.87 15.22 -18.23
C MET A 80 1.62 15.82 -17.55
N PRO A 81 0.80 16.65 -18.23
CA PRO A 81 -0.51 17.06 -17.72
C PRO A 81 -1.41 15.88 -17.34
N ARG A 82 -1.47 14.83 -18.17
CA ARG A 82 -2.32 13.66 -17.92
C ARG A 82 -1.84 12.84 -16.73
N ALA A 83 -0.53 12.61 -16.63
CA ALA A 83 0.08 11.97 -15.47
C ALA A 83 -0.21 12.75 -14.18
N THR A 84 -0.07 14.08 -14.22
CA THR A 84 -0.39 14.96 -13.09
C THR A 84 -1.86 14.85 -12.70
N GLU A 85 -2.78 14.88 -13.67
CA GLU A 85 -4.21 14.73 -13.42
C GLU A 85 -4.54 13.40 -12.72
N ALA A 86 -4.00 12.28 -13.23
CA ALA A 86 -4.23 10.96 -12.65
C ALA A 86 -3.73 10.88 -11.20
N LEU A 87 -2.50 11.36 -10.94
CA LEU A 87 -1.89 11.33 -9.62
C LEU A 87 -2.59 12.26 -8.63
N VAL A 88 -2.97 13.48 -9.05
CA VAL A 88 -3.70 14.42 -8.19
C VAL A 88 -5.08 13.86 -7.84
N ASN A 89 -5.78 13.28 -8.81
CA ASN A 89 -7.08 12.66 -8.57
C ASN A 89 -6.99 11.52 -7.55
N TYR A 90 -5.90 10.77 -7.57
CA TYR A 90 -5.63 9.70 -6.62
C TYR A 90 -5.24 10.24 -5.22
N LEU A 91 -4.22 11.09 -5.12
CA LEU A 91 -3.68 11.53 -3.83
C LEU A 91 -4.56 12.53 -3.08
N PHE A 92 -5.36 13.31 -3.82
CA PHE A 92 -6.24 14.36 -3.30
C PHE A 92 -7.72 14.01 -3.50
N SER A 93 -8.08 12.73 -3.53
CA SER A 93 -9.45 12.30 -3.84
C SER A 93 -10.51 12.87 -2.87
N GLY A 94 -10.13 13.12 -1.61
CA GLY A 94 -10.95 13.79 -0.60
C GLY A 94 -11.19 15.30 -0.82
N ARG A 95 -10.55 15.91 -1.82
CA ARG A 95 -10.70 17.35 -2.15
C ARG A 95 -11.76 17.57 -3.23
N SER A 96 -12.29 18.79 -3.26
CA SER A 96 -13.23 19.19 -4.30
C SER A 96 -12.59 19.09 -5.69
N ARG A 97 -13.41 18.90 -6.73
CA ARG A 97 -12.91 18.88 -8.12
C ARG A 97 -12.21 20.19 -8.49
N GLU A 98 -12.73 21.31 -8.02
CA GLU A 98 -12.16 22.64 -8.27
C GLU A 98 -10.75 22.76 -7.66
N ASP A 99 -10.58 22.33 -6.41
CA ASP A 99 -9.26 22.33 -5.76
C ASP A 99 -8.26 21.42 -6.49
N ARG A 100 -8.70 20.23 -6.92
CA ARG A 100 -7.85 19.31 -7.69
C ARG A 100 -7.40 19.93 -9.00
N VAL A 101 -8.30 20.59 -9.73
CA VAL A 101 -7.95 21.32 -10.97
C VAL A 101 -6.95 22.43 -10.69
N ASN A 102 -7.10 23.17 -9.59
CA ASN A 102 -6.15 24.21 -9.20
C ASN A 102 -4.75 23.64 -8.88
N ILE A 103 -4.69 22.50 -8.18
CA ILE A 103 -3.43 21.79 -7.89
C ILE A 103 -2.78 21.30 -9.19
N ILE A 104 -3.54 20.67 -10.09
CA ILE A 104 -3.05 20.21 -11.40
C ILE A 104 -2.44 21.38 -12.17
N ASN A 105 -3.19 22.48 -12.31
CA ASN A 105 -2.72 23.67 -13.02
C ASN A 105 -1.45 24.25 -12.39
N SER A 106 -1.36 24.26 -11.05
CA SER A 106 -0.16 24.73 -10.34
C SER A 106 1.07 23.88 -10.68
N ILE A 107 0.97 22.55 -10.66
CA ILE A 107 2.09 21.63 -10.94
C ILE A 107 2.47 21.69 -12.43
N VAL A 108 1.49 21.72 -13.33
CA VAL A 108 1.77 21.85 -14.76
C VAL A 108 2.44 23.19 -15.06
N SER A 109 2.00 24.28 -14.42
CA SER A 109 2.59 25.61 -14.60
C SER A 109 3.99 25.78 -14.00
N SER A 110 4.39 24.93 -13.04
CA SER A 110 5.75 24.95 -12.50
C SER A 110 6.79 24.34 -13.44
N GLY A 111 6.36 23.75 -14.55
CA GLY A 111 7.24 23.14 -15.54
C GLY A 111 7.80 21.78 -15.09
N ALA A 112 6.98 20.94 -14.44
CA ALA A 112 7.40 19.59 -14.09
C ALA A 112 7.67 18.76 -15.36
N GLU A 113 8.89 18.26 -15.51
CA GLU A 113 9.34 17.48 -16.68
C GLU A 113 9.45 15.98 -16.36
N SER A 114 9.49 15.60 -15.09
CA SER A 114 9.56 14.21 -14.65
C SER A 114 8.46 13.83 -13.66
N TYR A 115 8.23 12.52 -13.51
CA TYR A 115 7.36 11.98 -12.46
C TYR A 115 7.87 12.33 -11.06
N GLU A 116 9.18 12.37 -10.86
CA GLU A 116 9.80 12.73 -9.58
C GLU A 116 9.47 14.18 -9.18
N ASP A 117 9.49 15.11 -10.14
CA ASP A 117 9.09 16.50 -9.93
C ASP A 117 7.62 16.58 -9.49
N ILE A 118 6.74 15.84 -10.17
CA ILE A 118 5.31 15.79 -9.82
C ILE A 118 5.15 15.23 -8.40
N PHE A 119 5.74 14.09 -8.08
CA PHE A 119 5.63 13.46 -6.76
C PHE A 119 6.17 14.34 -5.64
N THR A 120 7.33 14.97 -5.85
CA THR A 120 7.96 15.84 -4.87
C THR A 120 7.10 17.09 -4.63
N ALA A 121 6.57 17.70 -5.69
CA ALA A 121 5.66 18.84 -5.58
C ALA A 121 4.38 18.49 -4.81
N MET A 122 3.84 17.29 -5.00
CA MET A 122 2.63 16.84 -4.29
C MET A 122 2.90 16.45 -2.85
N ILE A 123 3.81 15.51 -2.59
CA ILE A 123 4.00 14.88 -1.27
C ILE A 123 4.57 15.87 -0.25
N PHE A 124 5.41 16.81 -0.67
CA PHE A 124 5.93 17.86 0.21
C PHE A 124 5.06 19.13 0.22
N SER A 125 3.90 19.12 -0.43
CA SER A 125 2.97 20.23 -0.34
C SER A 125 2.31 20.30 1.04
N ARG A 126 2.08 21.52 1.52
CA ARG A 126 1.25 21.77 2.70
C ARG A 126 -0.15 21.17 2.54
N GLU A 127 -0.70 21.24 1.34
CA GLU A 127 -2.03 20.73 1.04
C GLU A 127 -2.13 19.22 1.26
N TYR A 128 -1.12 18.46 0.83
CA TYR A 128 -1.07 17.02 1.05
C TYR A 128 -0.82 16.68 2.52
N LEU A 129 0.17 17.31 3.15
CA LEU A 129 0.61 16.96 4.51
C LEU A 129 -0.37 17.38 5.60
N LEU A 130 -1.07 18.51 5.44
CA LEU A 130 -1.89 19.10 6.50
C LEU A 130 -3.37 19.19 6.17
N ASN A 131 -3.75 19.31 4.89
CA ASN A 131 -5.11 19.70 4.51
C ASN A 131 -5.85 18.63 3.68
N THR A 132 -5.33 17.40 3.62
CA THR A 132 -5.95 16.29 2.91
C THR A 132 -6.43 15.26 3.91
N GLU A 133 -7.74 15.09 3.99
CA GLU A 133 -8.37 14.00 4.73
C GLU A 133 -8.86 12.96 3.74
N ARG A 134 -8.35 11.73 3.86
CA ARG A 134 -8.80 10.61 3.04
C ARG A 134 -8.56 9.27 3.75
N PRO A 135 -9.33 8.23 3.39
CA PRO A 135 -8.99 6.87 3.79
C PRO A 135 -7.60 6.49 3.26
N ARG A 136 -6.86 5.76 4.08
CA ARG A 136 -5.63 5.10 3.65
C ARG A 136 -6.00 3.91 2.78
N SER A 137 -5.22 3.62 1.75
CA SER A 137 -5.32 2.32 1.10
C SER A 137 -4.76 1.23 2.03
N PHE A 138 -5.10 -0.02 1.74
CA PHE A 138 -4.55 -1.15 2.48
C PHE A 138 -3.02 -1.16 2.41
N GLU A 139 -2.43 -0.87 1.25
CA GLU A 139 -0.97 -0.80 1.05
C GLU A 139 -0.34 0.34 1.87
N GLU A 140 -0.99 1.51 1.92
CA GLU A 140 -0.52 2.68 2.69
C GLU A 140 -0.54 2.44 4.20
N SER A 141 -1.32 1.48 4.68
CA SER A 141 -1.25 1.04 6.07
C SER A 141 -0.30 -0.13 6.26
N LEU A 142 -0.37 -1.14 5.38
CA LEU A 142 0.40 -2.37 5.52
C LEU A 142 1.90 -2.14 5.36
N MET A 143 2.35 -1.45 4.30
CA MET A 143 3.79 -1.37 3.99
C MET A 143 4.59 -0.65 5.08
N PRO A 144 4.16 0.51 5.61
CA PRO A 144 4.87 1.14 6.71
C PRO A 144 4.84 0.32 8.00
N LEU A 145 3.77 -0.44 8.24
CA LEU A 145 3.67 -1.32 9.40
C LEU A 145 4.60 -2.52 9.30
N LEU A 146 4.76 -3.13 8.13
CA LEU A 146 5.72 -4.21 7.94
C LEU A 146 7.14 -3.75 8.34
N ASP A 147 7.56 -2.58 7.88
CA ASP A 147 8.87 -2.01 8.24
C ASP A 147 8.98 -1.69 9.75
N SER A 148 7.95 -1.08 10.34
CA SER A 148 7.97 -0.73 11.76
C SER A 148 7.97 -1.95 12.67
N LEU A 149 7.26 -3.01 12.28
CA LEU A 149 7.21 -4.29 12.98
C LEU A 149 8.44 -5.17 12.75
N LYS A 150 9.42 -4.70 11.95
CA LYS A 150 10.64 -5.45 11.60
C LYS A 150 10.35 -6.76 10.86
N TRP A 151 9.37 -6.72 9.98
CA TRP A 151 9.13 -7.79 9.03
C TRP A 151 10.39 -8.04 8.17
N ASP A 152 10.67 -9.31 7.89
CA ASP A 152 11.81 -9.74 7.07
C ASP A 152 11.32 -10.67 5.94
N PRO A 153 11.81 -10.52 4.69
CA PRO A 153 11.46 -11.42 3.59
C PRO A 153 11.89 -12.89 3.77
N ALA A 154 12.80 -13.16 4.70
CA ALA A 154 13.16 -14.51 5.14
C ALA A 154 12.21 -15.08 6.20
N ALA A 155 11.18 -14.34 6.60
CA ALA A 155 10.09 -14.84 7.44
C ALA A 155 9.44 -16.09 6.85
N ASP A 156 8.93 -16.95 7.73
CA ASP A 156 8.46 -18.30 7.42
C ASP A 156 7.56 -18.33 6.16
N PRO A 157 7.86 -19.16 5.14
CA PRO A 157 7.06 -19.26 3.92
C PRO A 157 5.65 -19.83 4.13
N THR A 158 5.37 -20.43 5.30
CA THR A 158 4.05 -20.92 5.71
C THR A 158 3.21 -19.85 6.40
N ASP A 159 3.76 -18.66 6.58
CA ASP A 159 3.10 -17.53 7.19
C ASP A 159 2.44 -16.60 6.15
N SER A 160 1.26 -16.08 6.46
CA SER A 160 0.46 -15.25 5.54
C SER A 160 1.12 -13.92 5.26
N ALA A 161 1.69 -13.27 6.27
CA ALA A 161 2.56 -12.12 6.11
C ALA A 161 4.04 -12.53 5.98
N GLY A 162 4.36 -13.79 5.66
CA GLY A 162 5.74 -14.26 5.49
C GLY A 162 6.36 -13.93 4.13
N LYS A 163 7.31 -14.76 3.68
CA LYS A 163 8.02 -14.58 2.39
C LYS A 163 7.12 -14.30 1.17
N ARG A 164 5.90 -14.86 1.15
CA ARG A 164 4.97 -14.82 0.01
C ARG A 164 3.93 -13.70 0.12
N ILE A 165 4.05 -12.78 1.08
CA ILE A 165 3.07 -11.71 1.33
C ILE A 165 2.65 -10.94 0.06
N PHE A 166 3.61 -10.54 -0.78
CA PHE A 166 3.33 -9.80 -2.01
C PHE A 166 2.59 -10.65 -3.05
N GLU A 167 2.89 -11.95 -3.13
CA GLU A 167 2.15 -12.88 -4.00
C GLU A 167 0.71 -12.99 -3.52
N PHE A 168 0.45 -13.09 -2.21
CA PHE A 168 -0.89 -13.18 -1.66
C PHE A 168 -1.70 -11.90 -1.85
N MET A 169 -1.05 -10.73 -1.73
CA MET A 169 -1.68 -9.44 -2.02
C MET A 169 -2.13 -9.33 -3.49
N ALA A 170 -1.36 -9.89 -4.43
CA ALA A 170 -1.56 -9.72 -5.86
C ALA A 170 -2.40 -10.82 -6.53
N SER A 171 -2.26 -12.08 -6.11
CA SER A 171 -2.74 -13.23 -6.90
C SER A 171 -3.97 -13.94 -6.34
N GLY A 172 -4.42 -13.62 -5.12
CA GLY A 172 -5.55 -14.31 -4.49
C GLY A 172 -5.38 -15.83 -4.47
N SER A 173 -4.13 -16.31 -4.51
CA SER A 173 -3.82 -17.73 -4.48
C SER A 173 -3.96 -18.24 -3.06
N ASP A 174 -4.49 -19.46 -2.93
CA ASP A 174 -4.72 -20.11 -1.63
C ASP A 174 -3.49 -19.95 -0.72
N ASN A 175 -3.72 -19.30 0.42
CA ASN A 175 -2.79 -19.30 1.56
C ASN A 175 -2.31 -20.74 1.84
N PRO A 176 -1.10 -20.93 2.40
CA PRO A 176 -0.53 -22.25 2.64
C PRO A 176 -1.52 -23.18 3.38
N PRO A 177 -1.43 -24.51 3.15
CA PRO A 177 -2.49 -25.45 3.46
C PRO A 177 -2.72 -25.51 4.97
N GLY A 178 -3.80 -24.90 5.46
CA GLY A 178 -4.06 -24.87 6.91
C GLY A 178 -5.07 -23.85 7.42
N GLY A 179 -5.44 -22.86 6.62
CA GLY A 179 -6.68 -22.12 6.85
C GLY A 179 -6.48 -20.67 7.26
N ARG A 180 -6.96 -19.84 6.34
CA ARG A 180 -7.56 -18.51 6.42
C ARG A 180 -7.41 -18.03 4.99
N GLY A 181 -8.51 -17.87 4.25
CA GLY A 181 -8.49 -17.60 2.79
C GLY A 181 -7.74 -16.32 2.44
N ASP A 182 -7.91 -15.82 1.21
CA ASP A 182 -7.22 -14.66 0.61
C ASP A 182 -7.45 -13.33 1.36
N ILE A 183 -7.10 -13.26 2.65
CA ILE A 183 -7.40 -12.15 3.55
C ILE A 183 -6.50 -10.95 3.21
N LEU A 184 -5.26 -11.19 2.80
CA LEU A 184 -4.34 -10.15 2.33
C LEU A 184 -4.57 -9.74 0.87
N TYR A 185 -5.34 -10.53 0.12
CA TYR A 185 -5.62 -10.24 -1.28
C TYR A 185 -6.35 -8.91 -1.44
N LEU A 186 -5.78 -8.05 -2.27
CA LEU A 186 -6.28 -6.70 -2.47
C LEU A 186 -7.66 -6.68 -3.17
N GLY A 187 -7.98 -7.71 -3.94
CA GLY A 187 -9.28 -7.82 -4.60
C GLY A 187 -10.47 -7.93 -3.68
N ASN A 188 -10.30 -8.59 -2.54
CA ASN A 188 -11.34 -8.68 -1.52
C ASN A 188 -11.64 -7.34 -0.83
N LYS A 189 -10.78 -6.33 -1.06
CA LYS A 189 -10.91 -4.96 -0.56
C LYS A 189 -11.35 -3.99 -1.67
N GLY A 190 -11.74 -4.52 -2.83
CA GLY A 190 -12.04 -3.75 -4.04
C GLY A 190 -10.83 -3.03 -4.63
N TRP A 191 -9.61 -3.41 -4.23
CA TRP A 191 -8.37 -2.68 -4.54
C TRP A 191 -7.36 -3.51 -5.33
N ASN A 192 -7.83 -4.37 -6.23
CA ASN A 192 -6.98 -5.28 -7.02
C ASN A 192 -5.69 -4.64 -7.54
N ALA A 193 -4.60 -5.40 -7.50
CA ALA A 193 -3.39 -5.07 -8.23
C ALA A 193 -3.68 -5.14 -9.74
N MET A 194 -3.76 -3.97 -10.40
CA MET A 194 -3.79 -3.86 -11.85
C MET A 194 -4.89 -4.71 -12.56
N SER A 195 -6.07 -4.93 -11.94
CA SER A 195 -7.12 -5.75 -12.58
C SER A 195 -7.90 -5.04 -13.68
N MET A 196 -7.82 -3.71 -13.77
CA MET A 196 -8.51 -2.93 -14.78
C MET A 196 -7.49 -2.37 -15.76
N LYS A 197 -7.79 -2.50 -17.05
CA LYS A 197 -7.00 -1.92 -18.16
C LYS A 197 -6.73 -0.42 -17.98
N ILE A 198 -7.63 0.28 -17.28
CA ILE A 198 -7.62 1.72 -17.05
C ILE A 198 -6.95 2.14 -15.72
N GLY A 199 -6.27 1.22 -15.04
CA GLY A 199 -5.65 1.46 -13.74
C GLY A 199 -6.61 1.33 -12.56
N ARG A 200 -6.17 1.75 -11.36
CA ARG A 200 -6.99 1.69 -10.14
C ARG A 200 -7.95 2.88 -10.06
N LEU A 201 -9.08 2.68 -9.39
CA LEU A 201 -9.96 3.79 -9.03
C LEU A 201 -9.21 4.77 -8.11
N PRO A 202 -9.45 6.09 -8.23
CA PRO A 202 -8.80 7.08 -7.38
C PRO A 202 -9.25 7.01 -5.91
N ASP A 203 -10.37 6.34 -5.63
CA ASP A 203 -10.97 6.25 -4.29
C ASP A 203 -10.87 4.84 -3.72
N VAL A 204 -10.42 4.74 -2.47
CA VAL A 204 -10.41 3.48 -1.71
C VAL A 204 -11.85 3.03 -1.44
N PRO A 205 -12.24 1.81 -1.82
CA PRO A 205 -13.58 1.29 -1.55
C PRO A 205 -13.86 1.20 -0.05
N LEU A 206 -14.92 1.90 0.37
CA LEU A 206 -15.38 1.92 1.77
C LEU A 206 -16.72 1.21 1.97
N ASP A 207 -17.15 0.38 1.02
CA ASP A 207 -18.31 -0.46 1.26
C ASP A 207 -18.03 -1.40 2.45
N ALA A 208 -19.10 -1.79 3.16
CA ALA A 208 -18.98 -2.52 4.41
C ALA A 208 -18.16 -3.83 4.28
N LEU A 209 -18.19 -4.47 3.11
CA LEU A 209 -17.45 -5.71 2.88
C LEU A 209 -15.97 -5.43 2.61
N SER A 210 -15.65 -4.47 1.73
CA SER A 210 -14.26 -4.08 1.45
C SER A 210 -13.55 -3.57 2.71
N PHE A 211 -14.21 -2.73 3.51
CA PHE A 211 -13.65 -2.24 4.75
C PHE A 211 -13.51 -3.34 5.81
N ALA A 212 -14.48 -4.25 5.94
CA ALA A 212 -14.36 -5.39 6.84
C ALA A 212 -13.16 -6.28 6.47
N ASN A 213 -12.95 -6.55 5.17
CA ASN A 213 -11.80 -7.31 4.70
C ASN A 213 -10.48 -6.56 4.92
N TYR A 214 -10.46 -5.24 4.75
CA TYR A 214 -9.30 -4.41 5.13
C TYR A 214 -9.01 -4.56 6.62
N HIS A 215 -9.95 -4.19 7.50
CA HIS A 215 -9.77 -4.27 8.94
C HIS A 215 -9.31 -5.65 9.38
N LYS A 216 -9.95 -6.71 8.88
CA LYS A 216 -9.58 -8.10 9.16
C LYS A 216 -8.14 -8.41 8.76
N GLY A 217 -7.72 -8.02 7.55
CA GLY A 217 -6.37 -8.32 7.08
C GLY A 217 -5.27 -7.65 7.89
N VAL A 218 -5.44 -6.39 8.27
CA VAL A 218 -4.41 -5.72 9.10
C VAL A 218 -4.47 -6.18 10.56
N ARG A 219 -5.68 -6.37 11.10
CA ARG A 219 -5.85 -6.77 12.49
C ARG A 219 -5.40 -8.21 12.73
N GLU A 220 -5.95 -9.17 11.99
CA GLU A 220 -5.78 -10.59 12.27
C GLU A 220 -4.45 -11.16 11.75
N GLU A 221 -3.95 -10.65 10.62
CA GLU A 221 -2.75 -11.18 9.94
C GLU A 221 -1.50 -10.30 10.16
N LEU A 222 -1.56 -9.26 11.00
CA LEU A 222 -0.36 -8.45 11.27
C LEU A 222 -0.30 -8.01 12.73
N LEU A 223 -1.35 -7.37 13.22
CA LEU A 223 -1.35 -6.72 14.52
C LEU A 223 -1.60 -7.68 15.69
N VAL A 224 -2.48 -8.66 15.53
CA VAL A 224 -2.82 -9.62 16.60
C VAL A 224 -1.97 -10.88 16.52
N ASP A 225 -1.51 -11.27 15.33
CA ASP A 225 -0.64 -12.43 15.17
C ASP A 225 0.80 -12.08 15.56
N THR A 226 1.23 -12.62 16.70
CA THR A 226 2.52 -12.30 17.32
C THR A 226 3.71 -12.72 16.48
N ARG A 227 3.52 -13.67 15.56
CA ARG A 227 4.60 -14.23 14.71
C ARG A 227 5.25 -13.18 13.81
N HIS A 228 4.56 -12.08 13.52
CA HIS A 228 5.05 -11.06 12.58
C HIS A 228 5.93 -9.98 13.21
N TYR A 229 5.88 -9.83 14.53
CA TYR A 229 6.59 -8.75 15.23
C TYR A 229 7.33 -9.20 16.48
N ASP A 230 7.13 -10.43 16.96
CA ASP A 230 7.84 -10.89 18.14
C ASP A 230 9.34 -11.09 17.85
N GLY A 231 9.70 -11.73 16.74
CA GLY A 231 11.07 -12.08 16.40
C GLY A 231 11.61 -13.28 17.19
N SER A 232 10.75 -14.23 17.55
CA SER A 232 11.15 -15.34 18.43
C SER A 232 11.63 -16.62 17.73
N GLN A 233 11.44 -16.75 16.42
CA GLN A 233 11.51 -18.07 15.75
C GLN A 233 12.50 -18.20 14.58
N THR A 234 13.36 -17.22 14.33
CA THR A 234 14.11 -17.21 13.06
C THR A 234 15.56 -16.70 13.13
N ASP A 235 16.17 -16.54 14.30
CA ASP A 235 17.45 -15.80 14.46
C ASP A 235 17.40 -14.36 13.88
N ILE A 236 16.20 -13.86 13.58
CA ILE A 236 15.93 -12.54 13.03
C ILE A 236 15.27 -11.70 14.14
N PRO A 237 15.88 -10.57 14.54
CA PRO A 237 15.30 -9.69 15.54
C PRO A 237 13.97 -9.09 15.07
N GLY A 238 12.95 -9.19 15.93
CA GLY A 238 11.63 -8.59 15.69
C GLY A 238 11.51 -7.21 16.32
N LEU A 239 10.26 -6.75 16.50
CA LEU A 239 9.98 -5.55 17.28
C LEU A 239 10.31 -5.75 18.76
N LEU A 240 10.02 -6.95 19.31
CA LEU A 240 10.06 -7.21 20.76
C LEU A 240 11.30 -8.00 21.20
N TYR A 241 11.60 -9.10 20.52
CA TYR A 241 12.69 -10.02 20.87
C TYR A 241 13.85 -9.93 19.89
N ASN A 242 15.02 -10.38 20.34
CA ASN A 242 16.30 -10.24 19.66
C ASN A 242 16.59 -11.35 18.62
N GLY A 243 15.67 -12.29 18.39
CA GLY A 243 15.87 -13.43 17.48
C GLY A 243 16.28 -14.74 18.17
N LEU A 244 16.74 -14.71 19.42
CA LEU A 244 17.36 -15.85 20.10
C LEU A 244 16.38 -16.70 20.92
N GLY A 245 15.20 -16.16 21.19
CA GLY A 245 14.15 -16.82 21.95
C GLY A 245 12.98 -15.87 22.24
N ASN A 246 12.15 -16.24 23.21
CA ASN A 246 10.93 -15.51 23.59
C ASN A 246 10.78 -15.24 25.09
N ASP A 247 11.83 -15.47 25.86
CA ASP A 247 11.85 -15.17 27.28
C ASP A 247 12.25 -13.72 27.55
N ASP A 248 12.05 -13.23 28.77
CA ASP A 248 12.40 -11.85 29.14
C ASP A 248 13.91 -11.54 28.97
N ASP A 249 14.77 -12.55 29.01
CA ASP A 249 16.22 -12.44 28.74
C ASP A 249 16.53 -12.23 27.24
N ASP A 250 15.59 -12.59 26.35
CA ASP A 250 15.72 -12.45 24.90
C ASP A 250 15.06 -11.17 24.36
N LEU A 251 14.52 -10.34 25.26
CA LEU A 251 14.00 -9.03 24.87
C LEU A 251 15.09 -8.17 24.26
N ARG A 252 14.72 -7.35 23.30
CA ARG A 252 15.63 -6.32 22.79
C ARG A 252 15.98 -5.36 23.92
N ASP A 253 17.24 -4.91 23.97
CA ASP A 253 17.74 -3.95 24.96
C ASP A 253 16.86 -2.71 25.09
N VAL A 254 16.30 -2.25 23.97
CA VAL A 254 15.40 -1.08 23.94
C VAL A 254 14.08 -1.37 24.65
N VAL A 255 13.58 -2.61 24.61
CA VAL A 255 12.30 -3.01 25.20
C VAL A 255 12.47 -3.37 26.67
N SER A 256 13.53 -4.11 27.03
CA SER A 256 13.78 -4.54 28.42
C SER A 256 14.02 -3.38 29.39
N GLN A 257 14.40 -2.20 28.87
CA GLN A 257 14.62 -0.98 29.66
C GLN A 257 13.37 -0.11 29.83
N LEU A 258 12.25 -0.43 29.17
CA LEU A 258 11.05 0.41 29.20
C LEU A 258 10.23 0.15 30.46
N SER A 259 9.73 1.22 31.06
CA SER A 259 8.62 1.11 32.00
C SER A 259 7.36 0.61 31.29
N LEU A 260 6.37 0.10 32.02
CA LEU A 260 5.08 -0.31 31.44
C LEU A 260 4.43 0.80 30.61
N THR A 261 4.50 2.06 31.07
CA THR A 261 3.94 3.20 30.34
C THR A 261 4.74 3.52 29.08
N ASP A 262 6.06 3.48 29.17
CA ASP A 262 6.93 3.71 28.00
C ASP A 262 6.78 2.59 26.97
N TYR A 263 6.53 1.36 27.41
CA TYR A 263 6.24 0.23 26.53
C TYR A 263 4.94 0.44 25.75
N ILE A 264 3.85 0.90 26.41
CA ILE A 264 2.62 1.27 25.70
C ILE A 264 2.90 2.39 24.68
N HIS A 265 3.64 3.43 25.07
CA HIS A 265 4.03 4.48 24.14
C HIS A 265 4.84 3.96 22.96
N PHE A 266 5.77 3.04 23.19
CA PHE A 266 6.57 2.41 22.16
C PHE A 266 5.69 1.67 21.14
N LEU A 267 4.70 0.89 21.58
CA LEU A 267 3.76 0.20 20.70
C LEU A 267 2.92 1.18 19.85
N PHE A 268 2.43 2.27 20.47
CA PHE A 268 1.70 3.32 19.75
C PHE A 268 2.58 4.07 18.75
N LEU A 269 3.84 4.35 19.08
CA LEU A 269 4.74 5.06 18.17
C LEU A 269 5.07 4.22 16.93
N ASN A 270 5.26 2.91 17.09
CA ASN A 270 5.56 2.02 15.96
C ASN A 270 4.36 1.79 15.02
N THR A 271 3.12 1.95 15.50
CA THR A 271 1.91 1.66 14.70
C THR A 271 1.11 2.90 14.30
N MET A 272 0.99 3.87 15.19
CA MET A 272 0.17 5.08 15.05
C MET A 272 0.98 6.36 14.87
N GLN A 273 2.32 6.30 15.04
CA GLN A 273 3.22 7.45 14.97
C GLN A 273 2.87 8.58 15.97
N ARG A 274 2.18 8.23 17.06
CA ARG A 274 1.89 9.13 18.18
C ARG A 274 2.08 8.42 19.51
N LYS A 275 2.11 9.17 20.61
CA LYS A 275 2.01 8.60 21.95
C LYS A 275 0.56 8.27 22.29
N ALA A 276 0.35 7.22 23.08
CA ALA A 276 -0.91 6.95 23.76
C ALA A 276 -1.35 8.14 24.64
N SER A 277 -2.65 8.43 24.73
CA SER A 277 -3.20 9.42 25.66
C SER A 277 -3.23 8.89 27.09
N ALA A 278 -3.42 9.78 28.07
CA ALA A 278 -3.51 9.38 29.48
C ALA A 278 -4.68 8.43 29.74
N GLU A 279 -5.81 8.63 29.06
CA GLU A 279 -6.99 7.77 29.13
C GLU A 279 -6.72 6.40 28.52
N GLU A 280 -6.01 6.34 27.38
CA GLU A 280 -5.64 5.09 26.72
C GLU A 280 -4.70 4.26 27.59
N ILE A 281 -3.69 4.89 28.19
CA ILE A 281 -2.76 4.24 29.12
C ILE A 281 -3.52 3.65 30.31
N THR A 282 -4.36 4.46 30.96
CA THR A 282 -5.11 4.02 32.14
C THR A 282 -6.08 2.88 31.82
N GLY A 283 -6.78 2.96 30.68
CA GLY A 283 -7.70 1.94 30.21
C GLY A 283 -6.99 0.63 29.88
N LEU A 284 -5.88 0.70 29.15
CA LEU A 284 -5.08 -0.47 28.77
C LEU A 284 -4.47 -1.17 29.98
N ILE A 285 -3.91 -0.43 30.94
CA ILE A 285 -3.37 -0.98 32.19
C ILE A 285 -4.45 -1.74 32.97
N THR A 286 -5.68 -1.21 33.01
CA THR A 286 -6.82 -1.89 33.65
C THR A 286 -7.12 -3.23 32.98
N ILE A 287 -7.04 -3.28 31.65
CA ILE A 287 -7.25 -4.53 30.89
C ILE A 287 -6.11 -5.52 31.16
N TYR A 288 -4.85 -5.07 31.14
CA TYR A 288 -3.70 -5.94 31.39
C TYR A 288 -3.74 -6.55 32.80
N ASP A 289 -4.13 -5.76 33.81
CA ASP A 289 -4.31 -6.22 35.18
C ASP A 289 -5.43 -7.27 35.27
N GLY A 290 -6.57 -7.01 34.62
CA GLY A 290 -7.68 -7.97 34.52
C GLY A 290 -7.30 -9.29 33.82
N LEU A 291 -6.30 -9.26 32.92
CA LEU A 291 -5.73 -10.43 32.26
C LEU A 291 -4.56 -11.07 33.04
N SER A 292 -4.25 -10.57 34.24
CA SER A 292 -3.13 -11.04 35.08
C SER A 292 -1.75 -10.97 34.39
N LEU A 293 -1.55 -9.95 33.54
CA LEU A 293 -0.28 -9.71 32.85
C LEU A 293 0.68 -8.82 33.65
N LEU A 294 0.19 -8.19 34.73
CA LEU A 294 0.94 -7.25 35.55
C LEU A 294 1.20 -7.81 36.96
N GLU A 295 2.21 -7.25 37.62
CA GLU A 295 2.44 -7.39 39.05
C GLU A 295 2.94 -6.08 39.66
N ILE A 296 3.02 -6.03 40.98
CA ILE A 296 3.54 -4.87 41.70
C ILE A 296 4.98 -5.17 42.09
N ASP A 297 5.91 -4.30 41.69
CA ASP A 297 7.31 -4.39 42.06
C ASP A 297 7.56 -4.05 43.55
N THR A 298 8.81 -4.15 43.99
CA THR A 298 9.20 -3.84 45.37
C THR A 298 9.00 -2.38 45.76
N ASP A 299 8.91 -1.48 44.78
CA ASP A 299 8.74 -0.05 44.96
C ASP A 299 7.25 0.38 44.87
N GLY A 300 6.34 -0.58 44.64
CA GLY A 300 4.90 -0.35 44.55
C GLY A 300 4.41 0.04 43.16
N ASN A 301 5.23 -0.04 42.13
CA ASN A 301 4.86 0.28 40.75
C ASN A 301 4.32 -0.97 40.03
N GLN A 302 3.37 -0.76 39.10
CA GLN A 302 2.93 -1.82 38.21
C GLN A 302 3.98 -2.09 37.13
N VAL A 303 4.43 -3.34 37.06
CA VAL A 303 5.38 -3.84 36.08
C VAL A 303 4.81 -5.03 35.33
N ILE A 304 5.38 -5.34 34.18
CA ILE A 304 5.03 -6.54 33.42
C ILE A 304 5.49 -7.74 34.25
N ARG A 305 4.57 -8.69 34.51
CA ARG A 305 4.89 -9.88 35.29
C ARG A 305 5.96 -10.69 34.54
N PRO A 306 7.14 -10.95 35.14
CA PRO A 306 8.17 -11.76 34.49
C PRO A 306 7.68 -13.18 34.22
N SER A 307 8.11 -13.77 33.11
CA SER A 307 7.81 -15.17 32.83
C SER A 307 8.88 -15.82 31.96
N THR A 308 9.30 -17.02 32.38
CA THR A 308 10.27 -17.86 31.67
C THR A 308 9.61 -18.87 30.72
N SER A 309 8.32 -18.69 30.43
CA SER A 309 7.55 -19.62 29.58
C SER A 309 6.29 -19.01 28.97
N ASP A 310 6.00 -17.73 29.23
CA ASP A 310 4.79 -17.05 28.76
C ASP A 310 5.20 -15.67 28.23
N ASN A 311 4.94 -15.41 26.96
CA ASN A 311 5.40 -14.20 26.27
C ASN A 311 4.50 -13.01 26.69
N ARG A 312 4.65 -12.52 27.91
CA ARG A 312 3.78 -11.46 28.48
C ARG A 312 3.89 -10.16 27.70
N HIS A 313 5.07 -9.83 27.21
CA HIS A 313 5.28 -8.72 26.28
C HIS A 313 4.46 -8.89 25.01
N ASN A 314 4.45 -10.09 24.39
CA ASN A 314 3.58 -10.40 23.25
C ASN A 314 2.09 -10.26 23.58
N ASN A 315 1.65 -10.76 24.75
CA ASN A 315 0.25 -10.68 25.16
C ASN A 315 -0.20 -9.22 25.33
N ILE A 316 0.63 -8.38 25.96
CA ILE A 316 0.38 -6.94 26.08
C ILE A 316 0.37 -6.28 24.71
N ALA A 317 1.33 -6.59 23.84
CA ALA A 317 1.39 -6.07 22.48
C ALA A 317 0.14 -6.44 21.67
N ALA A 318 -0.28 -7.70 21.67
CA ALA A 318 -1.47 -8.16 20.97
C ALA A 318 -2.75 -7.45 21.43
N VAL A 319 -2.93 -7.24 22.75
CA VAL A 319 -4.08 -6.48 23.29
C VAL A 319 -4.02 -5.01 22.86
N THR A 320 -2.82 -4.41 22.90
CA THR A 320 -2.60 -3.01 22.50
C THR A 320 -2.88 -2.82 21.01
N PHE A 321 -2.36 -3.71 20.19
CA PHE A 321 -2.54 -3.69 18.74
C PHE A 321 -3.98 -4.01 18.34
N ASP A 322 -4.69 -4.88 19.07
CA ASP A 322 -6.14 -5.07 18.90
C ASP A 322 -6.90 -3.76 19.18
N TYR A 323 -6.56 -3.03 20.25
CA TYR A 323 -7.15 -1.72 20.52
C TYR A 323 -6.84 -0.70 19.41
N ILE A 324 -5.58 -0.59 19.00
CA ILE A 324 -5.13 0.34 17.95
C ILE A 324 -5.85 0.06 16.63
N SER A 325 -6.02 -1.21 16.27
CA SER A 325 -6.73 -1.61 15.05
C SER A 325 -8.19 -1.17 15.00
N ARG A 326 -8.77 -0.73 16.11
CA ARG A 326 -10.16 -0.25 16.20
C ARG A 326 -10.25 1.28 16.19
N LEU A 327 -9.10 1.98 16.20
CA LEU A 327 -9.06 3.42 16.16
C LEU A 327 -9.30 3.93 14.73
N PRO A 328 -10.21 4.89 14.51
CA PRO A 328 -10.46 5.44 13.18
C PRO A 328 -9.21 6.04 12.52
N GLU A 329 -8.37 6.70 13.30
CA GLU A 329 -7.09 7.29 12.86
C GLU A 329 -6.10 6.31 12.24
N PHE A 330 -6.25 5.02 12.51
CA PHE A 330 -5.45 4.00 11.86
C PHE A 330 -5.77 3.93 10.36
N TYR A 331 -7.03 4.16 9.98
CA TYR A 331 -7.56 3.99 8.63
C TYR A 331 -7.65 5.29 7.82
N TYR A 332 -7.38 6.44 8.43
CA TYR A 332 -7.56 7.75 7.80
C TYR A 332 -6.29 8.59 7.93
N PHE A 333 -5.89 9.25 6.84
CA PHE A 333 -5.06 10.44 6.94
C PHE A 333 -5.96 11.57 7.47
N LYS A 334 -5.68 12.05 8.68
CA LYS A 334 -6.39 13.18 9.26
C LYS A 334 -5.67 14.46 8.88
N ALA A 335 -6.42 15.47 8.44
CA ALA A 335 -5.91 16.82 8.34
C ALA A 335 -5.44 17.30 9.72
N ALA A 336 -4.29 17.99 9.77
CA ALA A 336 -3.84 18.65 10.99
C ALA A 336 -4.80 19.81 11.28
N LYS A 337 -5.55 19.70 12.38
CA LYS A 337 -6.45 20.77 12.83
C LYS A 337 -5.72 21.87 13.58
#